data_AF-A0A9E0KM89-F1
#
_entry.id   AF-A0A9E0KM89-F1
#
_cell.length_a   1.000
_cell.length_b   1.000
_cell.length_c   1.000
_cell.angle_alpha   90.00
_cell.angle_beta   90.00
_cell.angle_gamma   90.00
#
_symmetry.space_group_name_H-M   'P 1'
#
loop_
_entity.id
_entity.type
_entity.pdbx_description
1 polymer ?
#
loop_
_entity_poly.entity_id
_entity_poly.type
_entity_poly.pdbx_seq_one_letter_code
_entity_poly.pdbx_strand_id
1 'polypeptide(L)'
;MPILLFVGAVVATFFTYRNIRRGGARFYTLEREIVLRRALVTLTVAAALYTASLSLLYFQRQQLINAALPPTLEAEAAGGVGSPLVMTPTPMLEVFPPSPEPTSLTPEPTATATPTVCRAVVEGTGGNGLYLRSEPQGEQLVLLSDGTLLTVLEEPSVEAGGILWRKVRAVGGEEGWAADQFLTIRAPCSLE
;
A
#
# COMPACT_ATOMS: atom_id res chain seq x y z
N MET A 1 28.95 -7.57 16.86
CA MET A 1 28.31 -8.74 16.22
C MET A 1 26.81 -8.57 15.92
N PRO A 2 25.91 -8.18 16.85
CA PRO A 2 24.46 -8.10 16.55
C PRO A 2 24.13 -7.01 15.51
N ILE A 3 24.85 -5.88 15.54
CA ILE A 3 24.68 -4.78 14.58
C ILE A 3 25.02 -5.22 13.14
N LEU A 4 26.01 -6.09 12.95
CA LEU A 4 26.38 -6.59 11.63
C LEU A 4 25.32 -7.52 11.04
N LEU A 5 24.64 -8.31 11.89
CA LEU A 5 23.52 -9.15 11.45
C LEU A 5 22.31 -8.31 11.04
N PHE A 6 22.02 -7.25 11.79
CA PHE A 6 20.96 -6.31 11.43
C PHE A 6 21.26 -5.60 10.11
N VAL A 7 22.48 -5.08 9.94
CA VAL A 7 22.92 -4.45 8.68
C VAL A 7 22.87 -5.45 7.52
N GLY A 8 23.29 -6.70 7.73
CA GLY A 8 23.18 -7.77 6.73
C GLY A 8 21.74 -8.03 6.30
N ALA A 9 20.78 -8.06 7.24
CA ALA A 9 19.37 -8.24 6.95
C ALA A 9 18.77 -7.06 6.16
N VAL A 10 19.15 -5.83 6.50
CA VAL A 10 18.72 -4.61 5.79
C VAL A 10 19.28 -4.55 4.36
N VAL A 11 20.55 -4.92 4.18
CA VAL A 11 21.17 -4.97 2.86
C VAL A 11 20.50 -6.05 1.99
N ALA A 12 20.26 -7.24 2.55
CA ALA A 12 19.61 -8.33 1.83
C ALA A 12 18.18 -7.96 1.37
N THR A 13 17.40 -7.31 2.23
CA THR A 13 16.04 -6.83 1.90
C THR A 13 16.05 -5.70 0.88
N PHE A 14 17.05 -4.81 0.93
CA PHE A 14 17.19 -3.75 -0.06
C PHE A 14 17.52 -4.29 -1.45
N PHE A 15 18.43 -5.26 -1.55
CA PHE A 15 18.79 -5.87 -2.84
C PHE A 15 17.65 -6.67 -3.46
N THR A 16 16.88 -7.42 -2.68
CA THR A 16 15.70 -8.13 -3.18
C THR A 16 14.64 -7.16 -3.67
N TYR A 17 14.36 -6.08 -2.92
CA TYR A 17 13.43 -5.04 -3.35
C TYR A 17 13.87 -4.37 -4.67
N ARG A 18 15.15 -4.01 -4.79
CA ARG A 18 15.71 -3.39 -5.99
C ARG A 18 15.65 -4.30 -7.21
N ASN A 19 15.85 -5.61 -7.03
CA ASN A 19 15.82 -6.56 -8.14
C ASN A 19 14.41 -6.77 -8.67
N ILE A 20 13.40 -6.82 -7.78
CA ILE A 20 11.97 -6.88 -8.15
C ILE A 20 11.57 -5.64 -8.97
N ARG A 21 12.05 -4.45 -8.59
CA ARG A 21 11.72 -3.19 -9.29
C ARG A 21 12.34 -3.04 -10.68
N ARG A 22 13.43 -3.76 -10.98
CA ARG A 22 14.12 -3.72 -12.29
C ARG A 22 13.57 -4.74 -13.29
N GLY A 23 12.90 -5.79 -12.85
CA GLY A 23 12.23 -6.77 -13.70
C GLY A 23 10.85 -6.29 -14.15
N GLY A 24 10.81 -5.50 -15.23
CA GLY A 24 9.56 -5.00 -15.81
C GLY A 24 8.75 -6.09 -16.53
N ALA A 25 7.53 -6.32 -16.04
CA ALA A 25 6.29 -6.50 -16.79
C ALA A 25 6.08 -7.65 -17.81
N ARG A 26 6.96 -8.66 -17.98
CA ARG A 26 6.75 -9.68 -19.05
C ARG A 26 6.40 -11.12 -18.66
N PHE A 27 6.33 -11.52 -17.38
CA PHE A 27 6.21 -12.95 -17.06
C PHE A 27 5.27 -13.23 -15.88
N TYR A 28 3.97 -13.41 -16.16
CA TYR A 28 2.93 -13.42 -15.10
C TYR A 28 2.64 -14.77 -14.44
N THR A 29 3.25 -15.90 -14.85
CA THR A 29 2.91 -17.20 -14.22
C THR A 29 4.11 -18.00 -13.72
N LEU A 30 5.11 -18.30 -14.54
CA LEU A 30 6.23 -19.17 -14.11
C LEU A 30 7.28 -18.47 -13.23
N GLU A 31 7.58 -17.19 -13.46
CA GLU A 31 8.60 -16.47 -12.68
C GLU A 31 8.06 -15.93 -11.34
N ARG A 32 6.74 -15.70 -11.23
CA ARG A 32 6.10 -15.20 -10.01
C ARG A 32 6.30 -16.16 -8.83
N GLU A 33 6.19 -17.47 -9.05
CA GLU A 33 6.42 -18.46 -8.01
C GLU A 33 7.88 -18.52 -7.57
N ILE A 34 8.83 -18.35 -8.49
CA ILE A 34 10.26 -18.37 -8.18
C ILE A 34 10.64 -17.14 -7.38
N VAL A 35 10.11 -15.96 -7.76
CA VAL A 35 10.31 -14.71 -7.03
C VAL A 35 9.69 -14.80 -5.64
N LEU A 36 8.47 -15.33 -5.51
CA LEU A 36 7.80 -15.49 -4.21
C LEU A 36 8.53 -16.49 -3.31
N ARG A 37 9.01 -17.62 -3.84
CA ARG A 37 9.78 -18.61 -3.07
C ARG A 37 11.12 -18.05 -2.60
N ARG A 38 11.84 -17.32 -3.47
CA ARG A 38 13.10 -16.66 -3.10
C ARG A 38 12.87 -15.54 -2.07
N ALA A 39 11.83 -14.73 -2.25
CA ALA A 39 11.46 -13.70 -1.29
C ALA A 39 11.12 -14.31 0.08
N LEU A 40 10.31 -15.37 0.09
CA LEU A 40 9.93 -16.08 1.32
C LEU A 40 11.15 -16.68 2.03
N VAL A 41 12.08 -17.30 1.32
CA VAL A 41 13.31 -17.84 1.89
C VAL A 41 14.21 -16.72 2.46
N THR A 42 14.35 -15.60 1.77
CA THR A 42 15.14 -14.48 2.32
C THR A 42 14.49 -13.84 3.54
N LEU A 43 13.16 -13.75 3.58
CA LEU A 43 12.41 -13.26 4.72
C LEU A 43 12.54 -14.19 5.92
N THR A 44 12.43 -15.51 5.74
CA THR A 44 12.59 -16.47 6.84
C THR A 44 14.01 -16.45 7.41
N VAL A 45 15.03 -16.35 6.56
CA VAL A 45 16.43 -16.21 7.01
C VAL A 45 16.64 -14.91 7.78
N ALA A 46 16.13 -13.78 7.28
CA ALA A 46 16.23 -12.50 7.98
C ALA A 46 15.51 -12.53 9.33
N ALA A 47 14.32 -13.13 9.40
CA ALA A 47 13.58 -13.30 10.64
C ALA A 47 14.35 -14.16 11.65
N ALA A 48 14.98 -15.27 11.21
CA ALA A 48 15.79 -16.13 12.06
C ALA A 48 17.04 -15.40 12.60
N LEU A 49 17.70 -14.59 11.77
CA LEU A 49 18.83 -13.78 12.23
C LEU A 49 18.39 -12.70 13.21
N TYR A 50 17.24 -12.08 12.99
CA TYR A 50 16.69 -11.08 13.89
C TYR A 50 16.33 -11.70 15.25
N THR A 51 15.63 -12.84 15.27
CA THR A 51 15.29 -13.54 16.52
C THR A 51 16.53 -14.02 17.26
N ALA A 52 17.53 -14.58 16.54
CA ALA A 52 18.81 -14.94 17.15
C ALA A 52 19.53 -13.73 17.77
N SER A 53 19.48 -12.56 17.11
CA SER A 53 20.06 -11.33 17.65
C SER A 53 19.38 -10.86 18.93
N LEU A 54 18.04 -10.92 18.99
CA LEU A 54 17.27 -10.56 20.18
C LEU A 54 17.53 -11.53 21.34
N SER A 55 17.59 -12.83 21.07
CA SER A 55 17.89 -13.86 22.07
C SER A 55 19.27 -13.66 22.70
N LEU A 56 20.29 -13.32 21.90
CA LEU A 56 21.63 -13.00 22.39
C LEU A 56 21.63 -11.76 23.30
N LEU A 57 20.96 -10.68 22.88
CA LEU A 57 20.84 -9.46 23.69
C LEU A 57 20.13 -9.73 25.02
N TYR A 58 19.07 -10.53 24.99
CA TYR A 58 18.35 -10.93 26.20
C TYR A 58 19.26 -11.71 27.16
N PHE A 59 20.00 -12.69 26.65
CA PHE A 59 20.90 -13.50 27.45
C PHE A 59 22.02 -12.68 28.09
N GLN A 60 22.64 -11.76 27.33
CA GLN A 60 23.65 -10.84 27.84
C GLN A 60 23.09 -9.95 28.96
N ARG A 61 21.88 -9.41 28.77
CA ARG A 61 21.21 -8.61 29.81
C ARG A 61 20.94 -9.43 31.08
N GLN A 62 20.49 -10.67 30.94
CA GLN A 62 20.23 -11.54 32.09
C GLN A 62 21.50 -11.84 32.89
N GLN A 63 22.62 -12.06 32.20
CA GLN A 63 23.92 -12.26 32.86
C GLN A 63 24.37 -11.03 33.64
N LEU A 64 24.19 -9.83 33.09
CA LEU A 64 24.51 -8.58 33.79
C LEU A 64 23.66 -8.42 35.05
N ILE A 65 22.35 -8.72 34.97
CA ILE A 65 21.45 -8.68 36.15
C ILE A 65 21.91 -9.69 37.20
N ASN A 66 22.23 -10.92 36.79
CA ASN A 66 22.68 -11.97 37.71
C ASN A 66 24.03 -11.64 38.36
N ALA A 67 24.95 -11.01 37.63
CA ALA A 67 26.23 -10.58 38.17
C ALA A 67 26.12 -9.34 39.09
N ALA A 68 25.11 -8.49 38.87
CA ALA A 68 24.83 -7.32 39.70
C ALA A 68 24.02 -7.65 40.96
N LEU A 69 23.47 -8.86 41.08
CA LEU A 69 22.86 -9.34 42.32
C LEU A 69 24.00 -9.63 43.33
N PRO A 70 24.15 -8.87 44.42
CA PRO A 70 25.10 -9.22 45.46
C PRO A 70 24.68 -10.55 46.12
N PRO A 71 25.63 -11.38 46.60
CA PRO A 71 25.28 -12.46 47.51
C PRO A 71 24.56 -11.84 48.70
N THR A 72 23.33 -12.28 48.95
CA THR A 72 22.49 -11.79 50.05
C THR A 72 23.20 -12.04 51.37
N LEU A 73 23.89 -11.01 51.87
CA LEU A 73 24.18 -10.86 53.29
C LEU A 73 23.07 -9.99 53.87
N GLU A 74 22.42 -10.56 54.88
CA GLU A 74 21.48 -9.91 55.78
C GLU A 74 22.04 -8.58 56.31
N ALA A 75 21.31 -7.47 56.09
CA ALA A 75 21.33 -6.22 56.85
C ALA A 75 20.34 -5.26 56.16
N GLU A 76 19.09 -5.15 56.59
CA GLU A 76 18.61 -4.40 57.75
C GLU A 76 18.91 -2.88 57.70
N ALA A 77 17.79 -2.14 57.66
CA ALA A 77 17.54 -0.79 58.18
C ALA A 77 18.36 0.42 57.67
N ALA A 78 17.62 1.35 57.05
CA ALA A 78 17.49 2.77 57.42
C ALA A 78 17.00 3.51 56.16
N GLY A 79 15.83 4.12 56.14
CA GLY A 79 15.45 5.20 57.05
C GLY A 79 15.37 6.47 56.22
N GLY A 80 14.18 7.07 56.11
CA GLY A 80 14.01 8.32 55.38
C GLY A 80 12.63 8.51 54.79
N VAL A 81 11.57 8.36 55.61
CA VAL A 81 10.24 8.84 55.24
C VAL A 81 10.25 10.35 55.41
N GLY A 82 10.43 11.06 54.30
CA GLY A 82 10.26 12.51 54.22
C GLY A 82 9.36 12.82 53.04
N SER A 83 8.08 13.06 53.29
CA SER A 83 7.21 13.71 52.31
C SER A 83 6.27 14.67 53.04
N PRO A 84 6.42 15.98 52.84
CA PRO A 84 5.54 16.97 53.44
C PRO A 84 4.20 17.02 52.70
N LEU A 85 3.16 17.32 53.46
CA LEU A 85 1.77 17.51 53.01
C LEU A 85 1.67 18.62 51.95
N VAL A 86 0.97 18.35 50.84
CA VAL A 86 0.48 19.39 49.93
C VAL A 86 -1.00 19.11 49.63
N MET A 87 -1.85 20.07 50.00
CA MET A 87 -3.27 20.11 49.67
C MET A 87 -3.51 20.89 48.36
N THR A 88 -4.69 20.65 47.77
CA THR A 88 -5.50 21.63 46.98
C THR A 88 -5.24 21.64 45.45
N PRO A 89 -6.24 21.93 44.57
CA PRO A 89 -7.68 22.20 44.75
C PRO A 89 -8.65 21.27 43.97
N THR A 90 -9.92 21.30 44.40
CA THR A 90 -11.11 20.76 43.72
C THR A 90 -11.42 21.52 42.42
N PRO A 91 -11.72 20.84 41.29
CA PRO A 91 -12.10 21.51 40.05
C PRO A 91 -13.54 22.07 40.13
N MET A 92 -13.69 23.36 39.80
CA MET A 92 -15.00 24.01 39.61
C MET A 92 -15.42 23.87 38.14
N LEU A 93 -16.63 23.35 37.88
CA LEU A 93 -17.19 23.24 36.54
C LEU A 93 -17.87 24.55 36.15
N GLU A 94 -17.44 25.14 35.05
CA GLU A 94 -17.98 26.39 34.49
C GLU A 94 -18.95 26.05 33.34
N VAL A 95 -20.20 26.49 33.46
CA VAL A 95 -21.26 26.26 32.45
C VAL A 95 -21.32 27.46 31.51
N PHE A 96 -21.12 27.23 30.21
CA PHE A 96 -21.22 28.26 29.17
C PHE A 96 -22.69 28.47 28.71
N PRO A 97 -23.11 29.73 28.42
CA PRO A 97 -24.39 30.03 27.78
C PRO A 97 -24.35 29.81 26.25
N PRO A 98 -25.50 29.61 25.56
CA PRO A 98 -25.53 29.43 24.11
C PRO A 98 -25.34 30.77 23.35
N SER A 99 -24.50 30.75 22.31
CA SER A 99 -24.26 31.87 21.38
C SER A 99 -25.25 31.86 20.21
N PRO A 100 -25.76 33.02 19.74
CA PRO A 100 -26.65 33.09 18.58
C PRO A 100 -25.91 32.80 17.27
N GLU A 101 -26.62 32.15 16.35
CA GLU A 101 -26.16 31.64 15.05
C GLU A 101 -26.13 32.76 13.97
N PRO A 102 -25.03 32.96 13.22
CA PRO A 102 -24.99 33.96 12.17
C PRO A 102 -25.64 33.46 10.86
N THR A 103 -26.58 34.24 10.32
CA THR A 103 -27.16 34.03 8.98
C THR A 103 -26.15 34.42 7.89
N SER A 104 -25.84 33.47 6.99
CA SER A 104 -24.89 33.65 5.88
C SER A 104 -25.59 34.16 4.61
N LEU A 105 -25.00 35.14 3.92
CA LEU A 105 -25.47 35.77 2.67
C LEU A 105 -24.51 35.48 1.50
N THR A 106 -24.05 34.24 1.33
CA THR A 106 -23.13 33.88 0.23
C THR A 106 -23.90 33.61 -1.07
N PRO A 107 -23.50 34.20 -2.21
CA PRO A 107 -24.12 33.91 -3.52
C PRO A 107 -23.89 32.46 -3.95
N GLU A 108 -24.92 31.86 -4.55
CA GLU A 108 -24.97 30.47 -4.98
C GLU A 108 -23.99 30.18 -6.13
N PRO A 109 -23.17 29.12 -6.07
CA PRO A 109 -22.19 28.83 -7.10
C PRO A 109 -22.87 28.43 -8.42
N THR A 110 -22.46 29.05 -9.53
CA THR A 110 -22.87 28.65 -10.88
C THR A 110 -22.29 27.27 -11.22
N ALA A 111 -23.15 26.30 -11.53
CA ALA A 111 -22.74 24.95 -11.90
C ALA A 111 -21.95 24.95 -13.23
N THR A 112 -20.68 24.55 -13.17
CA THR A 112 -19.87 24.24 -14.36
C THR A 112 -20.27 22.86 -14.88
N ALA A 113 -20.48 22.73 -16.19
CA ALA A 113 -20.80 21.44 -16.81
C ALA A 113 -19.67 20.42 -16.55
N THR A 114 -19.98 19.35 -15.83
CA THR A 114 -19.06 18.23 -15.59
C THR A 114 -18.96 17.39 -16.87
N PRO A 115 -17.77 17.18 -17.45
CA PRO A 115 -17.63 16.30 -18.60
C PRO A 115 -18.03 14.86 -18.23
N THR A 116 -18.91 14.26 -19.02
CA THR A 116 -19.32 12.86 -18.87
C THR A 116 -18.18 11.96 -19.29
N VAL A 117 -17.55 11.25 -18.35
CA VAL A 117 -16.43 10.34 -18.63
C VAL A 117 -16.93 8.90 -18.64
N CYS A 118 -16.91 8.28 -19.81
CA CYS A 118 -17.24 6.87 -19.99
C CYS A 118 -16.16 5.99 -19.32
N ARG A 119 -16.57 5.09 -18.43
CA ARG A 119 -15.63 4.16 -17.76
C ARG A 119 -15.89 2.72 -18.22
N ALA A 120 -14.82 1.97 -18.43
CA ALA A 120 -14.88 0.54 -18.67
C ALA A 120 -14.01 -0.22 -17.67
N VAL A 121 -14.34 -1.48 -17.45
CA VAL A 121 -13.54 -2.42 -16.66
C VAL A 121 -13.15 -3.58 -17.56
N VAL A 122 -11.90 -4.01 -17.47
CA VAL A 122 -11.46 -5.25 -18.15
C VAL A 122 -12.03 -6.46 -17.43
N GLU A 123 -12.85 -7.25 -18.10
CA GLU A 123 -13.47 -8.46 -17.53
C GLU A 123 -13.45 -9.59 -18.57
N GLY A 124 -13.49 -10.84 -18.11
CA GLY A 124 -13.64 -12.01 -19.00
C GLY A 124 -12.35 -12.52 -19.65
N THR A 125 -11.15 -12.04 -19.26
CA THR A 125 -9.89 -12.57 -19.82
C THR A 125 -9.40 -13.87 -19.16
N GLY A 126 -10.08 -14.32 -18.10
CA GLY A 126 -9.75 -15.55 -17.38
C GLY A 126 -8.39 -15.48 -16.67
N GLY A 127 -7.94 -14.29 -16.29
CA GLY A 127 -6.64 -14.07 -15.67
C GLY A 127 -5.46 -13.92 -16.63
N ASN A 128 -5.68 -14.01 -17.95
CA ASN A 128 -4.62 -13.77 -18.95
C ASN A 128 -4.35 -12.27 -19.19
N GLY A 129 -5.30 -11.41 -18.83
CA GLY A 129 -5.25 -9.98 -19.11
C GLY A 129 -5.59 -9.63 -20.57
N LEU A 130 -5.77 -8.34 -20.81
CA LEU A 130 -6.09 -7.75 -22.10
C LEU A 130 -4.94 -6.86 -22.57
N TYR A 131 -4.42 -7.11 -23.76
CA TYR A 131 -3.38 -6.24 -24.33
C TYR A 131 -4.00 -4.98 -24.92
N LEU A 132 -3.56 -3.83 -24.44
CA LEU A 132 -3.71 -2.53 -25.09
C LEU A 132 -2.76 -2.47 -26.29
N ARG A 133 -3.27 -2.04 -27.45
CA ARG A 133 -2.50 -1.99 -28.70
C ARG A 133 -2.42 -0.60 -29.30
N SER A 134 -1.40 -0.34 -30.11
CA SER A 134 -1.26 0.95 -30.81
C SER A 134 -2.36 1.19 -31.85
N GLU A 135 -2.74 0.11 -32.54
CA GLU A 135 -3.77 0.08 -33.58
C GLU A 135 -4.66 -1.16 -33.38
N PRO A 136 -5.85 -1.22 -34.01
CA PRO A 136 -6.63 -2.45 -34.06
C PRO A 136 -5.76 -3.59 -34.62
N GLN A 137 -5.57 -4.68 -33.87
CA GLN A 137 -4.64 -5.78 -34.20
C GLN A 137 -3.15 -5.38 -34.31
N GLY A 138 -2.75 -4.17 -33.91
CA GLY A 138 -1.38 -3.67 -33.99
C GLY A 138 -0.42 -4.22 -32.91
N GLU A 139 0.67 -3.49 -32.67
CA GLU A 139 1.67 -3.85 -31.65
C GLU A 139 1.07 -3.78 -30.24
N GLN A 140 1.50 -4.70 -29.36
CA GLN A 140 1.09 -4.74 -27.97
C GLN A 140 1.88 -3.70 -27.17
N LEU A 141 1.17 -2.71 -26.62
CA LEU A 141 1.75 -1.65 -25.80
C LEU A 141 1.84 -2.10 -24.34
N VAL A 142 0.69 -2.47 -23.77
CA VAL A 142 0.54 -2.68 -22.31
C VAL A 142 -0.39 -3.86 -22.04
N LEU A 143 -0.08 -4.66 -21.03
CA LEU A 143 -0.98 -5.71 -20.53
C LEU A 143 -1.84 -5.16 -19.40
N LEU A 144 -3.14 -5.13 -19.61
CA LEU A 144 -4.16 -4.72 -18.64
C LEU A 144 -4.67 -5.95 -17.91
N SER A 145 -4.67 -5.94 -16.58
CA SER A 145 -5.20 -7.06 -15.78
C SER A 145 -6.74 -7.01 -15.72
N ASP A 146 -7.38 -8.14 -15.46
CA ASP A 146 -8.81 -8.15 -15.11
C ASP A 146 -9.08 -7.21 -13.91
N GLY A 147 -10.18 -6.48 -13.96
CA GLY A 147 -10.55 -5.45 -12.98
C GLY A 147 -9.89 -4.08 -13.21
N THR A 148 -9.05 -3.93 -14.23
CA THR A 148 -8.43 -2.63 -14.54
C THR A 148 -9.49 -1.64 -15.01
N LEU A 149 -9.54 -0.49 -14.36
CA LEU A 149 -10.39 0.63 -14.74
C LEU A 149 -9.78 1.39 -15.92
N LEU A 150 -10.60 1.64 -16.92
CA LEU A 150 -10.24 2.34 -18.15
C LEU A 150 -11.24 3.46 -18.41
N THR A 151 -10.79 4.50 -19.09
CA THR A 151 -11.67 5.52 -19.66
C THR A 151 -11.88 5.19 -21.13
N VAL A 152 -13.12 5.01 -21.54
CA VAL A 152 -13.47 4.83 -22.95
C VAL A 152 -13.45 6.20 -23.62
N LEU A 153 -12.70 6.31 -24.70
CA LEU A 153 -12.66 7.52 -25.52
C LEU A 153 -13.89 7.53 -26.45
N GLU A 154 -14.36 8.72 -26.81
CA GLU A 154 -15.55 8.94 -27.63
C GLU A 154 -15.29 8.68 -29.14
N GLU A 155 -14.41 7.73 -29.43
CA GLU A 155 -14.11 7.28 -30.79
C GLU A 155 -14.98 6.07 -31.15
N PRO A 156 -15.44 5.97 -32.40
CA PRO A 156 -16.24 4.83 -32.84
C PRO A 156 -15.42 3.54 -32.72
N SER A 157 -16.11 2.45 -32.38
CA SER A 157 -15.48 1.14 -32.37
C SER A 157 -15.11 0.70 -33.77
N VAL A 158 -13.92 0.12 -33.93
CA VAL A 158 -13.36 -0.31 -35.22
C VAL A 158 -13.29 -1.83 -35.25
N GLU A 159 -13.79 -2.47 -36.30
CA GLU A 159 -13.67 -3.91 -36.49
C GLU A 159 -12.38 -4.26 -37.25
N ALA A 160 -11.55 -5.14 -36.67
CA ALA A 160 -10.33 -5.62 -37.30
C ALA A 160 -10.03 -7.07 -36.91
N GLY A 161 -9.85 -7.93 -37.90
CA GLY A 161 -9.60 -9.36 -37.70
C GLY A 161 -10.77 -10.10 -37.04
N GLY A 162 -12.00 -9.69 -37.30
CA GLY A 162 -13.22 -10.27 -36.72
C GLY A 162 -13.45 -9.95 -35.24
N ILE A 163 -12.74 -8.95 -34.71
CA ILE A 163 -12.87 -8.46 -33.35
C ILE A 163 -13.19 -6.97 -33.39
N LEU A 164 -14.15 -6.55 -32.57
CA LEU A 164 -14.45 -5.14 -32.36
C LEU A 164 -13.43 -4.53 -31.38
N TRP A 165 -12.83 -3.41 -31.75
CA TRP A 165 -11.84 -2.69 -30.96
C TRP A 165 -12.40 -1.34 -30.53
N ARG A 166 -12.11 -0.96 -29.30
CA ARG A 166 -12.51 0.32 -28.73
C ARG A 166 -11.28 1.03 -28.19
N LYS A 167 -11.20 2.34 -28.45
CA LYS A 167 -10.08 3.15 -27.96
C LYS A 167 -10.31 3.51 -26.51
N VAL A 168 -9.31 3.24 -25.69
CA VAL A 168 -9.37 3.41 -24.25
C VAL A 168 -8.10 4.09 -23.75
N ARG A 169 -8.24 4.83 -22.66
CA ARG A 169 -7.15 5.43 -21.90
C ARG A 169 -7.05 4.75 -20.54
N ALA A 170 -5.86 4.24 -20.22
CA ALA A 170 -5.56 3.70 -18.90
C ALA A 170 -5.40 4.83 -17.88
N VAL A 171 -5.53 4.51 -16.58
CA VAL A 171 -5.33 5.48 -15.48
C VAL A 171 -3.93 6.12 -15.53
N GLY A 172 -2.93 5.43 -16.07
CA GLY A 172 -1.58 5.94 -16.27
C GLY A 172 -1.43 6.96 -17.41
N GLY A 173 -2.51 7.27 -18.14
CA GLY A 173 -2.50 8.18 -19.30
C GLY A 173 -2.12 7.52 -20.63
N GLU A 174 -1.82 6.22 -20.62
CA GLU A 174 -1.53 5.45 -21.83
C GLU A 174 -2.82 5.22 -22.63
N GLU A 175 -2.76 5.48 -23.92
CA GLU A 175 -3.90 5.32 -24.84
C GLU A 175 -3.64 4.23 -25.84
N GLY A 176 -4.69 3.50 -26.20
CA GLY A 176 -4.63 2.50 -27.25
C GLY A 176 -5.95 1.81 -27.50
N TRP A 177 -5.90 0.75 -28.28
CA TRP A 177 -7.03 -0.06 -28.68
C TRP A 177 -7.10 -1.33 -27.83
N ALA A 178 -8.27 -1.57 -27.27
CA ALA A 178 -8.59 -2.76 -26.49
C ALA A 178 -9.77 -3.49 -27.15
N ALA A 179 -9.77 -4.81 -27.08
CA ALA A 179 -10.84 -5.62 -27.66
C ALA A 179 -12.12 -5.47 -26.83
N ASP A 180 -13.21 -5.08 -27.48
CA ASP A 180 -14.47 -4.69 -26.85
C ASP A 180 -15.14 -5.83 -26.09
N GLN A 181 -14.97 -7.06 -26.56
CA GLN A 181 -15.50 -8.27 -25.92
C GLN A 181 -15.01 -8.48 -24.48
N PHE A 182 -13.90 -7.84 -24.09
CA PHE A 182 -13.33 -7.90 -22.75
C PHE A 182 -13.52 -6.59 -21.97
N LEU A 183 -14.35 -5.68 -22.48
CA LEU A 183 -14.62 -4.38 -21.87
C LEU A 183 -16.07 -4.31 -21.38
N THR A 184 -16.25 -4.25 -20.07
CA THR A 184 -17.54 -3.97 -19.45
C THR A 184 -17.67 -2.48 -19.22
N ILE A 185 -18.45 -1.81 -20.08
CA ILE A 185 -18.74 -0.38 -19.96
C ILE A 185 -19.69 -0.14 -18.78
N ARG A 186 -19.31 0.78 -17.89
CA ARG A 186 -20.12 1.21 -16.75
C ARG A 186 -20.53 2.67 -16.94
N ALA A 187 -21.82 2.94 -16.71
CA ALA A 187 -22.41 4.27 -16.76
C ALA A 187 -21.72 5.26 -15.78
N PRO A 188 -21.80 6.59 -16.02
CA PRO A 188 -22.58 7.27 -17.05
C PRO A 188 -21.80 7.42 -18.37
N CYS A 189 -22.28 6.75 -19.41
CA CYS A 189 -21.82 6.96 -20.78
C CYS A 189 -22.97 7.60 -21.56
N SER A 190 -22.76 8.76 -22.18
CA SER A 190 -23.69 9.31 -23.17
C SER A 190 -23.49 8.55 -24.48
N LEU A 191 -24.10 7.36 -24.56
CA LEU A 191 -24.29 6.69 -25.85
C LEU A 191 -25.56 7.31 -26.46
N GLU A 192 -25.39 8.29 -27.32
CA GLU A 192 -26.45 8.88 -28.14
C GLU A 192 -26.57 8.17 -29.49
#